data_AF-A0A9N8YNE0-F1
#
_entry.id   AF-A0A9N8YNE0-F1
#
_cell.length_a   1.000
_cell.length_b   1.000
_cell.length_c   1.000
_cell.angle_alpha   90.00
_cell.angle_beta   90.00
_cell.angle_gamma   90.00
#
_symmetry.space_group_name_H-M   'P 1'
#
loop_
_entity.id
_entity.type
_entity.pdbx_description
1 polymer ?
#
loop_
_entity_poly.entity_id
_entity_poly.type
_entity_poly.pdbx_seq_one_letter_code
_entity_poly.pdbx_strand_id
1 'polypeptide(L)'
;MATTSASSASSSSSAEVTKLNPEYYHLPELDSLDTVYDVWNEWNVGLNGNPSVITLLETYGTTWASENKDPLIARKKIIKEIQVRINNDLAIDEVINDMERMKAGQGLSWLSKKFGKKRDSTNR
;
A
#
# COMPACT_ATOMS: atom_id res chain seq x y z
N MET A 1 1.52 52.69 32.58
CA MET A 1 1.03 52.11 31.31
C MET A 1 1.02 50.60 31.53
N ALA A 2 -0.12 49.99 31.93
CA ALA A 2 -1.10 49.34 31.02
C ALA A 2 -0.41 48.28 30.12
N THR A 3 -0.69 46.97 30.10
CA THR A 3 -1.75 46.08 30.64
C THR A 3 -1.27 44.62 30.57
N THR A 4 -1.89 43.77 31.38
CA THR A 4 -1.97 42.30 31.41
C THR A 4 -2.02 41.53 30.08
N SER A 5 -1.48 40.30 30.10
CA SER A 5 -2.02 39.09 29.43
C SER A 5 -1.55 37.87 30.26
N ALA A 6 -2.36 37.35 31.18
CA ALA A 6 -3.46 36.39 31.00
C ALA A 6 -2.96 34.94 30.86
N SER A 7 -3.12 34.21 31.96
CA SER A 7 -3.08 32.74 32.06
C SER A 7 -4.16 32.09 31.19
N SER A 8 -3.89 30.89 30.68
CA SER A 8 -4.95 29.92 30.42
C SER A 8 -4.44 28.50 30.65
N ALA A 9 -5.14 27.86 31.56
CA ALA A 9 -4.91 26.56 32.13
C ALA A 9 -5.12 25.42 31.11
N SER A 10 -4.35 24.36 31.34
CA SER A 10 -4.66 22.93 31.18
C SER A 10 -5.95 22.53 30.47
N SER A 11 -5.83 21.54 29.58
CA SER A 11 -6.87 20.53 29.39
C SER A 11 -6.20 19.18 29.13
N SER A 12 -6.02 18.43 30.22
CA SER A 12 -5.98 16.98 30.16
C SER A 12 -7.38 16.53 29.76
N SER A 13 -7.52 16.03 28.54
CA SER A 13 -8.70 15.28 28.12
C SER A 13 -8.23 13.91 27.68
N SER A 14 -8.11 13.05 28.69
CA SER A 14 -8.18 11.61 28.58
C SER A 14 -9.50 11.23 27.91
N ALA A 15 -9.53 11.25 26.58
CA ALA A 15 -10.68 10.86 25.79
C ALA A 15 -10.68 9.33 25.65
N GLU A 16 -11.47 8.71 26.55
CA GLU A 16 -12.39 7.63 26.25
C GLU A 16 -11.93 6.61 25.18
N VAL A 17 -11.49 5.44 25.63
CA VAL A 17 -11.27 4.25 24.80
C VAL A 17 -12.64 3.71 24.37
N THR A 18 -13.26 4.40 23.41
CA THR A 18 -14.21 3.76 22.51
C THR A 18 -13.43 2.73 21.70
N LYS A 19 -13.94 1.50 21.61
CA LYS A 19 -13.55 0.53 20.56
C LYS A 19 -13.90 1.15 19.21
N LEU A 20 -13.07 2.10 18.75
CA LEU A 20 -13.14 2.61 17.40
C LEU A 20 -12.61 1.47 16.54
N ASN A 21 -13.51 0.79 15.85
CA ASN A 21 -13.16 0.17 14.59
C ASN A 21 -12.37 1.24 13.83
N PRO A 22 -11.07 1.07 13.63
CA PRO A 22 -10.28 2.21 13.25
C PRO A 22 -10.75 2.65 11.86
N GLU A 23 -11.15 3.92 11.73
CA GLU A 23 -11.54 4.54 10.45
C GLU A 23 -10.30 4.69 9.55
N TYR A 24 -9.67 3.57 9.22
CA TYR A 24 -8.60 3.54 8.25
C TYR A 24 -8.99 2.67 7.07
N TYR A 25 -8.44 3.03 5.92
CA TYR A 25 -8.73 2.36 4.66
C TYR A 25 -8.32 0.88 4.73
N HIS A 26 -9.28 -0.01 4.50
CA HIS A 26 -9.01 -1.44 4.30
C HIS A 26 -8.74 -1.70 2.82
N LEU A 27 -7.69 -2.47 2.56
CA LEU A 27 -7.32 -2.83 1.20
C LEU A 27 -8.39 -3.74 0.60
N PRO A 28 -8.97 -3.37 -0.56
CA PRO A 28 -9.89 -4.26 -1.26
C PRO A 28 -9.13 -5.45 -1.85
N GLU A 29 -9.85 -6.44 -2.35
CA GLU A 29 -9.25 -7.56 -3.07
C GLU A 29 -8.40 -7.06 -4.24
N LEU A 30 -7.29 -7.74 -4.53
CA LEU A 30 -6.36 -7.28 -5.55
C LEU A 30 -7.00 -7.21 -6.95
N ASP A 31 -7.91 -8.12 -7.28
CA ASP A 31 -8.62 -8.12 -8.57
C ASP A 31 -9.75 -7.08 -8.66
N SER A 32 -10.00 -6.31 -7.60
CA SER A 32 -10.86 -5.12 -7.68
C SER A 32 -10.19 -3.95 -8.40
N LEU A 33 -8.86 -4.01 -8.55
CA LEU A 33 -8.07 -3.06 -9.33
C LEU A 33 -7.94 -3.59 -10.77
N ASP A 34 -7.97 -2.69 -11.73
CA ASP A 34 -7.93 -3.05 -13.15
C ASP A 34 -6.50 -3.23 -13.66
N THR A 35 -5.60 -2.36 -13.20
CA THR A 35 -4.24 -2.22 -13.76
C THR A 35 -3.14 -2.31 -12.71
N VAL A 36 -1.96 -2.75 -13.15
CA VAL A 36 -0.67 -2.69 -12.45
C VAL A 36 -0.32 -1.25 -12.09
N TYR A 37 -0.72 -0.29 -12.94
CA TYR A 37 -0.58 1.14 -12.65
C TYR A 37 -1.39 1.53 -11.40
N ASP A 38 -2.63 1.05 -11.27
CA ASP A 38 -3.46 1.31 -10.09
C ASP A 38 -2.82 0.73 -8.83
N VAL A 39 -2.26 -0.49 -8.89
CA VAL A 39 -1.52 -1.10 -7.77
C VAL A 39 -0.31 -0.25 -7.39
N TRP A 40 0.43 0.26 -8.38
CA TRP A 40 1.58 1.13 -8.14
C TRP A 40 1.17 2.45 -7.48
N ASN A 41 0.10 3.08 -7.96
CA ASN A 41 -0.41 4.34 -7.41
C ASN A 41 -0.99 4.14 -6.01
N GLU A 42 -1.83 3.13 -5.79
CA GLU A 42 -2.36 2.78 -4.47
C GLU A 42 -1.22 2.56 -3.46
N TRP A 43 -0.10 1.97 -3.90
CA TRP A 43 1.04 1.75 -3.03
C TRP A 43 1.80 3.04 -2.66
N ASN A 44 2.10 3.90 -3.64
CA ASN A 44 3.03 5.02 -3.46
C ASN A 44 2.37 6.39 -3.27
N VAL A 45 1.18 6.59 -3.83
CA VAL A 45 0.49 7.90 -3.90
C VAL A 45 -0.85 7.85 -3.16
N GLY A 46 -1.57 6.73 -3.27
CA GLY A 46 -2.98 6.63 -2.92
C GLY A 46 -3.84 6.46 -4.17
N LEU A 47 -5.07 5.99 -3.98
CA LEU A 47 -5.99 5.68 -5.07
C LEU A 47 -7.42 6.04 -4.68
N ASN A 48 -8.17 6.68 -5.59
CA ASN A 48 -9.57 7.09 -5.37
C ASN A 48 -9.80 7.95 -4.10
N GLY A 49 -8.85 8.81 -3.74
CA GLY A 49 -8.93 9.65 -2.53
C GLY A 49 -8.54 8.93 -1.24
N ASN A 50 -8.16 7.66 -1.31
CA ASN A 50 -7.60 6.91 -0.18
C ASN A 50 -6.10 7.16 -0.04
N PRO A 51 -5.56 7.11 1.19
CA PRO A 51 -4.12 7.24 1.43
C PRO A 51 -3.32 6.11 0.80
N SER A 52 -2.02 6.35 0.56
CA SER A 52 -1.12 5.32 0.05
C SER A 52 -0.91 4.19 1.06
N VAL A 53 -0.59 2.99 0.55
CA VAL A 53 -0.22 1.85 1.42
C VAL A 53 0.99 2.17 2.28
N ILE A 54 1.97 2.92 1.75
CA ILE A 54 3.14 3.36 2.53
C ILE A 54 2.69 4.21 3.71
N THR A 55 1.82 5.21 3.48
CA THR A 55 1.30 6.08 4.55
C THR A 55 0.52 5.28 5.59
N LEU A 56 -0.28 4.29 5.18
CA LEU A 56 -1.03 3.43 6.10
C LEU A 56 -0.10 2.57 6.96
N LEU A 57 0.95 2.01 6.37
CA LEU A 57 1.98 1.27 7.10
C LEU A 57 2.76 2.15 8.07
N GLU A 58 3.07 3.39 7.70
CA GLU A 58 3.75 4.35 8.57
C GLU A 58 2.86 4.84 9.72
N THR A 59 1.57 5.04 9.46
CA THR A 59 0.62 5.60 10.44
C THR A 59 0.11 4.56 11.43
N TYR A 60 -0.23 3.36 10.95
CA TYR A 60 -0.91 2.33 11.76
C TYR A 60 -0.08 1.07 11.99
N GLY A 61 1.02 0.90 11.26
CA GLY A 61 2.00 -0.15 11.50
C GLY A 61 1.47 -1.57 11.37
N THR A 62 1.97 -2.46 12.24
CA THR A 62 1.73 -3.91 12.19
C THR A 62 0.28 -4.30 12.41
N THR A 63 -0.50 -3.51 13.14
CA THR A 63 -1.92 -3.78 13.39
C THR A 63 -2.70 -3.75 12.08
N TRP A 64 -2.62 -2.64 11.34
CA TRP A 64 -3.25 -2.49 10.02
C TRP A 64 -2.74 -3.53 9.03
N ALA A 65 -1.43 -3.81 9.03
CA ALA A 65 -0.83 -4.81 8.14
C ALA A 65 -1.33 -6.23 8.41
N SER A 66 -1.65 -6.55 9.67
CA SER A 66 -2.16 -7.87 10.05
C SER A 66 -3.61 -8.07 9.62
N GLU A 67 -4.42 -7.00 9.72
CA GLU A 67 -5.81 -7.00 9.26
C GLU A 67 -5.91 -7.07 7.73
N ASN A 68 -4.95 -6.50 7.01
CA ASN A 68 -4.91 -6.45 5.54
C ASN A 68 -3.91 -7.46 4.94
N LYS A 69 -3.55 -8.52 5.69
CA LYS A 69 -2.41 -9.39 5.38
C LYS A 69 -2.40 -9.96 3.96
N ASP A 70 -3.47 -10.62 3.55
CA ASP A 70 -3.55 -11.27 2.24
C ASP A 70 -3.54 -10.27 1.06
N PRO A 71 -4.40 -9.23 1.05
CA PRO A 71 -4.36 -8.21 0.00
C PRO A 71 -3.02 -7.45 -0.04
N LEU A 72 -2.40 -7.20 1.12
CA LEU A 72 -1.11 -6.53 1.23
C LEU A 72 0.04 -7.39 0.67
N ILE A 73 0.09 -8.69 1.00
CA ILE A 73 1.10 -9.62 0.48
C ILE A 73 1.00 -9.70 -1.05
N ALA A 74 -0.21 -9.73 -1.59
CA ALA A 74 -0.42 -9.83 -3.03
C ALA A 74 0.11 -8.59 -3.77
N ARG A 75 -0.22 -7.39 -3.29
CA ARG A 75 0.31 -6.11 -3.80
C ARG A 75 1.83 -6.05 -3.70
N LYS A 76 2.38 -6.42 -2.54
CA LYS A 76 3.82 -6.39 -2.29
C LYS A 76 4.62 -7.24 -3.27
N LYS A 77 4.06 -8.34 -3.79
CA LYS A 77 4.72 -9.16 -4.82
C LYS A 77 4.82 -8.42 -6.16
N ILE A 78 3.75 -7.73 -6.57
CA ILE A 78 3.73 -6.91 -7.78
C ILE A 78 4.71 -5.74 -7.63
N ILE A 79 4.63 -5.00 -6.52
CA ILE A 79 5.51 -3.85 -6.24
C ILE A 79 6.99 -4.27 -6.22
N LYS A 80 7.31 -5.41 -5.60
CA LYS A 80 8.68 -5.93 -5.61
C LYS A 80 9.18 -6.23 -7.02
N GLU A 81 8.36 -6.83 -7.87
CA GLU A 81 8.75 -7.09 -9.26
C GLU A 81 8.99 -5.77 -10.01
N ILE A 82 8.13 -4.76 -9.82
CA ILE A 82 8.31 -3.43 -10.42
C ILE A 82 9.66 -2.84 -9.98
N GLN A 83 9.93 -2.84 -8.67
CA GLN A 83 11.18 -2.32 -8.11
C GLN A 83 12.41 -3.08 -8.62
N VAL A 84 12.34 -4.42 -8.74
CA VAL A 84 13.44 -5.22 -9.29
C VAL A 84 13.73 -4.81 -10.72
N ARG A 85 12.72 -4.59 -11.55
CA ARG A 85 12.92 -4.19 -12.95
C ARG A 85 13.43 -2.76 -13.09
N ILE A 86 12.93 -1.83 -12.28
CA ILE A 86 13.45 -0.46 -12.23
C ILE A 86 14.94 -0.46 -11.83
N ASN A 87 15.33 -1.31 -10.89
CA ASN A 87 16.73 -1.47 -10.48
C ASN A 87 17.62 -2.10 -11.57
N ASN A 88 17.03 -2.65 -12.64
CA ASN A 88 17.75 -3.13 -13.84
C ASN A 88 17.68 -2.10 -14.99
N ASP A 89 17.60 -0.81 -14.66
CA ASP A 89 17.61 0.32 -15.59
C ASP A 89 16.42 0.40 -16.56
N LEU A 90 15.28 -0.24 -16.22
CA LEU A 90 14.05 -0.09 -16.98
C LEU A 90 13.21 1.08 -16.46
N ALA A 91 12.63 1.86 -17.38
CA ALA A 91 11.73 2.94 -17.00
C ALA A 91 10.43 2.39 -16.40
N ILE A 92 9.86 3.09 -15.43
CA ILE A 92 8.66 2.62 -14.73
C ILE A 92 7.48 2.38 -15.68
N ASP A 93 7.27 3.25 -16.65
CA ASP A 93 6.19 3.12 -17.63
C ASP A 93 6.37 1.87 -18.51
N GLU A 94 7.62 1.55 -18.89
CA GLU A 94 7.94 0.34 -19.63
C GLU A 94 7.68 -0.91 -18.80
N VAL A 95 8.09 -0.89 -17.53
CA VAL A 95 7.87 -2.00 -16.58
C VAL A 95 6.37 -2.28 -16.39
N ILE A 96 5.59 -1.22 -16.16
CA ILE A 96 4.13 -1.34 -15.99
C ILE A 96 3.50 -1.89 -17.28
N ASN A 97 3.84 -1.33 -18.44
CA ASN A 97 3.32 -1.81 -19.73
C ASN A 97 3.68 -3.27 -20.01
N ASP A 98 4.91 -3.69 -19.71
CA ASP A 98 5.34 -5.08 -19.84
C ASP A 98 4.56 -6.02 -18.92
N MET A 99 4.30 -5.60 -17.69
CA MET A 99 3.51 -6.39 -16.74
C MET A 99 2.03 -6.47 -17.16
N GLU A 100 1.47 -5.42 -17.73
CA GLU A 100 0.12 -5.44 -18.33
C GLU A 100 0.03 -6.40 -19.51
N ARG A 101 1.02 -6.35 -20.42
CA ARG A 101 1.10 -7.30 -21.53
C ARG A 101 1.20 -8.73 -21.04
N MET A 102 1.97 -8.95 -19.96
CA MET A 102 2.14 -10.27 -19.35
C MET A 102 0.88 -10.77 -18.65
N LYS A 103 0.06 -9.87 -18.09
CA LYS A 103 -1.27 -10.17 -17.56
C LYS A 103 -2.19 -10.67 -18.66
N ALA A 104 -2.09 -10.16 -19.90
CA ALA A 104 -2.83 -10.65 -21.07
C ALA A 104 -4.34 -10.87 -20.83
N GLY A 105 -4.98 -9.95 -20.09
CA GLY A 105 -6.40 -10.04 -19.72
C GLY A 105 -6.71 -10.96 -18.52
N GLN A 106 -5.72 -11.54 -17.86
CA GLN A 106 -5.88 -12.19 -16.55
C GLN A 106 -6.10 -11.15 -15.44
N GLY A 107 -6.43 -11.59 -14.22
CA GLY A 107 -6.50 -10.73 -13.04
C GLY A 107 -5.12 -10.39 -12.45
N LEU A 108 -5.04 -9.35 -11.63
CA LEU A 108 -3.82 -8.95 -10.91
C LEU A 108 -3.39 -10.02 -9.89
N SER A 109 -4.33 -10.79 -9.34
CA SER A 109 -4.01 -11.96 -8.50
C SER A 109 -3.18 -13.00 -9.25
N TRP A 110 -3.36 -13.15 -10.57
CA TRP A 110 -2.54 -14.04 -11.37
C TRP A 110 -1.09 -13.56 -11.44
N LEU A 111 -0.86 -12.26 -11.68
CA LEU A 111 0.48 -11.65 -11.65
C LEU A 111 1.13 -11.83 -10.27
N SER A 112 0.39 -11.53 -9.20
CA SER A 112 0.88 -11.74 -7.82
C SER A 112 1.31 -13.20 -7.59
N LYS A 113 0.53 -14.18 -8.03
CA LYS A 113 0.90 -15.61 -7.94
C LYS A 113 2.13 -15.93 -8.80
N LYS A 114 2.24 -15.37 -9.99
CA LYS A 114 3.38 -15.55 -10.91
C LYS A 114 4.69 -15.07 -10.29
N PHE A 115 4.70 -13.89 -9.67
CA PHE A 115 5.89 -13.34 -8.99
C PHE A 115 6.10 -13.89 -7.58
N GLY A 116 5.06 -14.48 -6.98
CA GLY A 116 5.13 -15.13 -5.68
C GLY A 116 5.75 -16.52 -5.70
N LYS A 117 5.86 -17.16 -6.87
CA LYS A 117 6.63 -18.41 -7.00
C LYS A 117 8.10 -18.06 -6.85
N LYS A 118 8.68 -18.45 -5.71
CA LYS A 118 10.13 -18.49 -5.50
C LYS A 118 10.73 -19.08 -6.77
N ARG A 119 11.65 -18.37 -7.42
CA ARG A 119 12.49 -18.96 -8.47
C ARG A 119 13.05 -20.22 -7.85
N ASP A 120 12.52 -21.38 -8.23
CA ASP A 120 13.15 -22.64 -7.89
C ASP A 120 14.53 -22.51 -8.53
N SER A 121 15.54 -22.45 -7.67
CA SER A 121 16.92 -22.48 -8.08
C SER A 121 17.12 -23.82 -8.76
N THR A 122 16.83 -23.91 -10.06
CA THR A 122 17.34 -24.97 -10.92
C THR A 122 18.85 -24.74 -11.01
N ASN A 123 19.52 -25.20 -9.97
CA ASN A 123 20.95 -25.44 -9.96
C ASN A 123 21.17 -26.62 -10.91
N ARG A 124 21.62 -26.32 -12.13
CA ARG A 124 22.10 -27.30 -13.09
C ARG A 124 23.59 -27.10 -13.28
#